data_AF-A7T775-F1
#
_entry.id   AF-A7T775-F1
#
_cell.length_a   1.000
_cell.length_b   1.000
_cell.length_c   1.000
_cell.angle_alpha   90.00
_cell.angle_beta   90.00
_cell.angle_gamma   90.00
#
_symmetry.space_group_name_H-M   'P 1'
#
loop_
_entity.id
_entity.type
_entity.pdbx_description
1 polymer ?
#
loop_
_entity_poly.entity_id
_entity_poly.type
_entity_poly.pdbx_seq_one_letter_code
_entity_poly.pdbx_strand_id
1 'polypeptide(L)'
;MAAATSLQTMRQVWKDFNLPDLQKSLDTAAAELADRQDSSDTSRKRLVELSRDFKKTATEETRKKVAPLLKSFQAEIDALSKRSKAAEAAFLSIYKKLVDVPVFVIDPLPALEQAVLQQQKASKLQDYEIENKQLRETLEEYNTEFAEVKNQ
;
A
#
# COMPACT_ATOMS: atom_id res chain seq x y z
N MET A 1 -18.43 -8.05 21.84
CA MET A 1 -18.61 -6.73 21.19
C MET A 1 -17.30 -6.08 20.75
N ALA A 2 -16.30 -5.88 21.63
CA ALA A 2 -15.04 -5.21 21.26
C ALA A 2 -14.30 -5.82 20.03
N ALA A 3 -14.25 -7.15 19.93
CA ALA A 3 -13.63 -7.86 18.79
C ALA A 3 -14.39 -7.70 17.46
N ALA A 4 -15.70 -7.43 17.50
CA ALA A 4 -16.52 -7.20 16.32
C ALA A 4 -16.31 -5.78 15.78
N THR A 5 -16.25 -4.82 16.68
CA THR A 5 -15.91 -3.43 16.36
C THR A 5 -14.50 -3.34 15.77
N SER A 6 -13.51 -4.02 16.34
CA SER A 6 -12.14 -4.00 15.82
C SER A 6 -12.02 -4.60 14.41
N LEU A 7 -12.76 -5.66 14.11
CA LEU A 7 -12.75 -6.30 12.79
C LEU A 7 -13.37 -5.40 11.72
N GLN A 8 -14.50 -4.76 12.03
CA GLN A 8 -15.16 -3.82 11.12
C GLN A 8 -14.30 -2.58 10.85
N THR A 9 -13.65 -2.03 11.90
CA THR A 9 -12.70 -0.93 11.75
C THR A 9 -11.52 -1.33 10.87
N MET A 10 -10.92 -2.51 11.10
CA MET A 10 -9.78 -2.99 10.33
C MET A 10 -10.14 -3.20 8.86
N ARG A 11 -11.31 -3.78 8.56
CA ARG A 11 -11.84 -3.86 7.19
C ARG A 11 -11.96 -2.47 6.55
N GLN A 12 -12.51 -1.50 7.27
CA GLN A 12 -12.71 -0.15 6.73
C GLN A 12 -11.36 0.53 6.42
N VAL A 13 -10.39 0.44 7.33
CA VAL A 13 -9.03 0.97 7.11
C VAL A 13 -8.39 0.39 5.85
N TRP A 14 -8.46 -0.94 5.67
CA TRP A 14 -7.87 -1.58 4.49
C TRP A 14 -8.61 -1.29 3.19
N LYS A 15 -9.93 -1.09 3.27
CA LYS A 15 -10.73 -0.62 2.13
C LYS A 15 -10.34 0.79 1.71
N ASP A 16 -10.18 1.69 2.67
CA ASP A 16 -9.79 3.09 2.41
C ASP A 16 -8.34 3.21 1.99
N PHE A 17 -7.47 2.31 2.47
CA PHE A 17 -6.07 2.22 2.03
C PHE A 17 -5.95 1.88 0.54
N ASN A 18 -6.90 1.12 -0.01
CA ASN A 18 -7.02 0.83 -1.44
C ASN A 18 -5.69 0.36 -2.06
N LEU A 19 -5.22 -0.78 -1.56
CA LEU A 19 -3.98 -1.41 -2.01
C LEU A 19 -3.90 -1.60 -3.55
N PRO A 20 -4.99 -1.98 -4.27
CA PRO A 20 -4.94 -2.10 -5.73
C PRO A 20 -4.56 -0.80 -6.45
N ASP A 21 -5.11 0.34 -6.02
CA ASP A 21 -4.77 1.64 -6.61
C ASP A 21 -3.34 2.05 -6.27
N LEU A 22 -2.89 1.77 -5.04
CA LEU A 22 -1.50 1.98 -4.65
C LEU A 22 -0.55 1.14 -5.52
N GLN A 23 -0.84 -0.14 -5.74
CA GLN A 23 -0.05 -1.02 -6.60
C GLN A 23 0.05 -0.45 -8.02
N LYS A 24 -1.08 -0.07 -8.61
CA LYS A 24 -1.10 0.55 -9.94
C LYS A 24 -0.26 1.83 -10.02
N SER A 25 -0.32 2.68 -8.98
CA SER A 25 0.51 3.89 -8.91
C SER A 25 2.00 3.55 -8.82
N LEU A 26 2.37 2.51 -8.07
CA LEU A 26 3.75 2.06 -7.93
C LEU A 26 4.28 1.44 -9.23
N ASP A 27 3.48 0.63 -9.92
CA ASP A 27 3.82 0.05 -11.24
C ASP A 27 4.10 1.15 -12.27
N THR A 28 3.25 2.18 -12.30
CA THR A 28 3.42 3.34 -13.18
C THR A 28 4.71 4.09 -12.85
N ALA A 29 4.95 4.36 -11.56
CA ALA A 29 6.16 5.04 -11.12
C ALA A 29 7.44 4.24 -11.44
N ALA A 30 7.39 2.91 -11.33
CA ALA A 30 8.49 2.02 -11.67
C ALA A 30 8.75 1.98 -13.18
N ALA A 31 7.70 1.94 -14.01
CA ALA A 31 7.81 1.97 -15.46
C ALA A 31 8.44 3.29 -15.95
N GLU A 32 7.97 4.42 -15.45
CA GLU A 32 8.51 5.75 -15.79
C GLU A 32 9.94 5.96 -15.27
N LEU A 33 10.38 5.20 -14.27
CA LEU A 33 11.69 5.38 -13.65
C LEU A 33 12.83 5.13 -14.64
N ALA A 34 12.69 4.13 -15.51
CA ALA A 34 13.68 3.79 -16.52
C ALA A 34 13.89 4.97 -17.49
N ASP A 35 12.80 5.53 -18.00
CA ASP A 35 12.83 6.69 -18.91
C ASP A 35 13.47 7.92 -18.24
N ARG A 36 13.18 8.14 -16.96
CA ARG A 36 13.77 9.24 -16.18
C ARG A 36 15.27 9.05 -15.96
N GLN A 37 15.72 7.82 -15.70
CA GLN A 37 17.14 7.49 -15.55
C GLN A 37 17.90 7.75 -16.85
N ASP A 38 17.38 7.26 -17.98
CA ASP A 38 17.99 7.43 -19.31
C ASP A 38 18.05 8.91 -19.73
N SER A 39 16.97 9.67 -19.48
CA SER A 39 16.91 11.11 -19.75
C SER A 39 17.91 11.90 -18.89
N SER A 40 18.05 11.56 -17.61
CA SER A 40 19.01 12.18 -16.69
C SER A 40 20.46 11.92 -17.12
N ASP A 41 20.78 10.66 -17.45
CA ASP A 41 22.12 10.29 -17.91
C ASP A 41 22.47 10.95 -19.26
N THR A 42 21.51 11.05 -20.17
CA THR A 42 21.68 11.76 -21.45
C THR A 42 21.91 13.26 -21.24
N SER A 43 21.09 13.89 -20.40
CA SER A 43 21.21 15.32 -20.07
C SER A 43 22.56 15.63 -19.42
N ARG A 44 23.02 14.76 -18.52
CA ARG A 44 24.34 14.89 -17.88
C ARG A 44 25.48 14.79 -18.88
N LYS A 45 25.45 13.81 -19.80
CA LYS A 45 26.46 13.69 -20.87
C LYS A 45 26.51 14.95 -21.72
N ARG A 46 25.35 15.48 -22.13
CA ARG A 46 25.25 16.73 -22.89
C ARG A 46 25.84 17.93 -22.13
N LEU A 47 25.59 18.04 -20.82
CA LEU A 47 26.17 19.12 -20.00
C LEU A 47 27.70 19.04 -19.90
N VAL A 48 28.25 17.83 -19.82
CA VAL A 48 29.70 17.60 -19.83
C VAL A 48 30.31 18.01 -21.17
N GLU A 49 29.67 17.66 -22.28
CA GLU A 49 30.10 18.06 -23.63
C GLU A 49 30.08 19.57 -23.80
N LEU A 50 28.96 20.23 -23.46
CA LEU A 50 28.84 21.69 -23.49
C LEU A 50 29.90 22.38 -22.63
N SER A 51 30.17 21.86 -21.43
CA SER A 51 31.20 22.39 -20.54
C SER A 51 32.61 22.24 -21.13
N ARG A 52 32.87 21.13 -21.84
CA ARG A 52 34.15 20.89 -22.52
C ARG A 52 34.33 21.80 -23.71
N ASP A 53 33.29 21.99 -24.51
CA ASP A 53 33.35 22.83 -25.70
C ASP A 53 33.44 24.31 -25.33
N PHE A 54 32.74 24.75 -24.29
CA PHE A 54 32.94 26.09 -23.71
C PHE A 54 34.40 26.33 -23.30
N LYS A 55 35.06 25.35 -22.64
CA LYS A 55 36.48 25.48 -22.25
C LYS A 55 37.44 25.58 -23.45
N LYS A 56 37.05 25.07 -24.62
CA LYS A 56 37.85 25.16 -25.86
C LYS A 56 37.65 26.51 -26.57
N THR A 57 36.42 27.03 -26.59
CA THR A 57 36.06 28.21 -27.38
C THR A 57 36.17 29.53 -26.60
N ALA A 58 36.09 29.48 -25.27
CA ALA A 58 36.13 30.68 -24.43
C ALA A 58 37.55 31.25 -24.27
N THR A 59 37.62 32.59 -24.15
CA THR A 59 38.86 33.33 -23.86
C THR A 59 39.42 32.98 -22.49
N GLU A 60 40.72 33.22 -22.26
CA GLU A 60 41.38 32.88 -20.99
C GLU A 60 40.78 33.61 -19.78
N GLU A 61 40.44 34.90 -19.94
CA GLU A 61 39.82 35.70 -18.89
C GLU A 61 38.44 35.16 -18.49
N THR A 62 37.60 34.86 -19.48
CA THR A 62 36.27 34.26 -19.27
C THR A 62 36.38 32.89 -18.60
N ARG A 63 37.35 32.06 -19.02
CA ARG A 63 37.61 30.76 -18.39
C ARG A 63 37.98 30.91 -16.92
N LYS A 64 38.82 31.88 -16.54
CA LYS A 64 39.18 32.12 -15.14
C LYS A 64 37.98 32.50 -14.27
N LYS A 65 37.10 33.38 -14.78
CA LYS A 65 35.88 33.81 -14.07
C LYS A 65 34.84 32.69 -13.92
N VAL A 66 34.67 31.87 -14.96
CA VAL A 66 33.61 30.85 -15.03
C VAL A 66 34.05 29.49 -14.45
N ALA A 67 35.35 29.21 -14.35
CA ALA A 67 35.89 27.97 -13.78
C ALA A 67 35.34 27.60 -12.39
N PRO A 68 35.30 28.51 -11.38
CA PRO A 68 34.73 28.17 -10.08
C PRO A 68 33.24 27.87 -10.16
N LEU A 69 32.50 28.59 -11.01
CA LEU A 69 31.06 28.36 -11.22
C LEU A 69 30.80 26.97 -11.82
N LEU A 70 31.53 26.58 -12.88
CA LEU A 70 31.41 25.26 -13.49
C LEU A 70 31.76 24.14 -12.50
N LYS A 71 32.76 24.34 -11.64
CA LYS A 71 33.09 23.36 -10.58
C LYS A 71 31.96 23.22 -9.57
N SER A 72 31.35 24.32 -9.13
CA SER A 72 30.21 24.27 -8.21
C SER A 72 28.98 23.59 -8.83
N PHE A 73 28.66 23.88 -10.09
CA PHE A 73 27.57 23.19 -10.81
C PHE A 73 27.86 21.70 -10.99
N GLN A 74 29.09 21.33 -11.33
CA GLN A 74 29.51 19.92 -11.43
C GLN A 74 29.29 19.21 -10.09
N ALA A 75 29.75 19.79 -8.98
CA ALA A 75 29.59 19.22 -7.65
C ALA A 75 28.12 19.05 -7.25
N GLU A 76 27.27 20.04 -7.53
CA GLU A 76 25.84 19.95 -7.24
C GLU A 76 25.13 18.91 -8.11
N ILE A 77 25.45 18.83 -9.41
CA ILE A 77 24.90 17.79 -10.31
C ILE A 77 25.32 16.39 -9.85
N ASP A 78 26.57 16.22 -9.44
CA ASP A 78 27.08 14.95 -8.94
C ASP A 78 26.39 14.54 -7.63
N ALA A 79 26.21 15.49 -6.70
CA ALA A 79 25.51 15.28 -5.44
C ALA A 79 24.02 14.95 -5.66
N LEU A 80 23.33 15.71 -6.53
CA LEU A 80 21.95 15.46 -6.91
C LEU A 80 21.80 14.08 -7.54
N SER A 81 22.69 13.72 -8.47
CA SER A 81 22.69 12.40 -9.11
C SER A 81 22.87 11.27 -8.10
N LYS A 82 23.76 11.45 -7.11
CA LYS A 82 23.96 10.47 -6.04
C LYS A 82 22.69 10.31 -5.20
N ARG A 83 22.04 11.42 -4.81
CA ARG A 83 20.79 11.41 -4.05
C ARG A 83 19.64 10.79 -4.84
N SER A 84 19.53 11.09 -6.14
CA SER A 84 18.52 10.52 -7.04
C SER A 84 18.67 9.00 -7.13
N LYS A 85 19.88 8.51 -7.46
CA LYS A 85 20.16 7.07 -7.54
C LYS A 85 19.89 6.34 -6.23
N ALA A 86 20.18 6.96 -5.09
CA ALA A 86 19.87 6.38 -3.78
C ALA A 86 18.35 6.28 -3.53
N ALA A 87 17.59 7.32 -3.86
CA ALA A 87 16.13 7.33 -3.73
C ALA A 87 15.46 6.32 -4.68
N GLU A 88 15.92 6.27 -5.93
CA GLU A 88 15.48 5.30 -6.95
C GLU A 88 15.75 3.86 -6.50
N ALA A 89 16.94 3.58 -5.97
CA ALA A 89 17.29 2.26 -5.45
C ALA A 89 16.44 1.86 -4.24
N ALA A 90 16.19 2.78 -3.31
CA ALA A 90 15.33 2.55 -2.15
C ALA A 90 13.88 2.26 -2.59
N PHE A 91 13.36 3.05 -3.54
CA PHE A 91 12.05 2.83 -4.13
C PHE A 91 11.95 1.45 -4.78
N LEU A 92 12.86 1.10 -5.68
CA LEU A 92 12.86 -0.21 -6.36
C LEU A 92 13.00 -1.38 -5.39
N SER A 93 13.77 -1.20 -4.30
CA SER A 93 13.90 -2.22 -3.25
C SER A 93 12.57 -2.50 -2.54
N ILE A 94 11.80 -1.46 -2.22
CA ILE A 94 10.48 -1.59 -1.59
C ILE A 94 9.47 -2.12 -2.60
N TYR A 95 9.42 -1.53 -3.79
CA TYR A 95 8.53 -1.93 -4.87
C TYR A 95 8.67 -3.42 -5.19
N LYS A 96 9.90 -3.92 -5.35
CA LYS A 96 10.16 -5.34 -5.60
C LYS A 96 9.57 -6.24 -4.51
N LYS A 97 9.75 -5.87 -3.23
CA LYS A 97 9.16 -6.63 -2.11
C LYS A 97 7.64 -6.63 -2.12
N LEU A 98 7.01 -5.59 -2.65
CA LEU A 98 5.56 -5.47 -2.76
C LEU A 98 4.99 -6.21 -3.98
N VAL A 99 5.75 -6.42 -5.06
CA VAL A 99 5.27 -7.16 -6.24
C VAL A 99 5.63 -8.65 -6.21
N ASP A 100 6.73 -9.03 -5.55
CA ASP A 100 7.17 -10.43 -5.44
C ASP A 100 6.29 -11.26 -4.48
N VAL A 101 5.47 -10.61 -3.65
CA VAL A 101 4.52 -11.27 -2.76
C VAL A 101 3.17 -11.43 -3.49
N PRO A 102 2.54 -12.61 -3.48
CA PRO A 102 1.25 -12.78 -4.14
C PRO A 102 0.20 -11.80 -3.61
N VAL A 103 -0.62 -11.22 -4.49
CA VAL A 103 -1.64 -10.20 -4.14
C VAL A 103 -2.53 -10.63 -2.97
N PHE A 104 -2.87 -11.93 -2.86
CA PHE A 104 -3.68 -12.48 -1.76
C PHE A 104 -2.99 -12.51 -0.39
N VAL A 105 -1.66 -12.40 -0.33
CA VAL A 105 -0.88 -12.32 0.91
C VAL A 105 -0.72 -10.86 1.36
N ILE A 106 -0.80 -9.91 0.43
CA ILE A 106 -0.64 -8.47 0.70
C ILE A 106 -1.97 -7.80 0.99
N ASP A 107 -3.05 -8.23 0.33
CA ASP A 107 -4.37 -7.67 0.54
C ASP A 107 -5.16 -8.49 1.58
N PRO A 108 -5.27 -8.02 2.83
CA PRO A 108 -6.10 -8.69 3.82
C PRO A 108 -7.59 -8.42 3.62
N LEU A 109 -7.98 -7.49 2.73
CA LEU A 109 -9.38 -7.07 2.57
C LEU A 109 -10.30 -8.24 2.22
N PRO A 110 -9.99 -9.15 1.27
CA PRO A 110 -10.84 -10.31 0.99
C PRO A 110 -11.02 -11.22 2.22
N ALA A 111 -9.95 -11.46 2.97
CA ALA A 111 -10.01 -12.28 4.19
C ALA A 111 -10.81 -11.58 5.30
N LEU A 112 -10.66 -10.27 5.46
CA LEU A 112 -11.40 -9.45 6.42
C LEU A 112 -12.89 -9.39 6.06
N GLU A 113 -13.24 -9.29 4.78
CA GLU A 113 -14.64 -9.36 4.32
C GLU A 113 -15.28 -10.70 4.65
N GLN A 114 -14.56 -11.81 4.40
CA GLN A 114 -15.03 -13.14 4.80
C GLN A 114 -15.16 -13.27 6.31
N ALA A 115 -14.21 -12.75 7.09
CA ALA A 115 -14.26 -12.78 8.55
C ALA A 115 -15.44 -11.99 9.11
N VAL A 116 -15.72 -10.79 8.57
CA VAL A 116 -16.90 -9.99 8.96
C VAL A 116 -18.19 -10.74 8.63
N LEU A 117 -18.27 -11.37 7.46
CA LEU A 117 -19.43 -12.18 7.08
C LEU A 117 -19.63 -13.39 8.00
N GLN A 118 -18.55 -14.09 8.35
CA GLN A 118 -18.59 -15.22 9.29
C GLN A 118 -19.02 -14.77 10.69
N GLN A 119 -18.51 -13.63 11.17
CA GLN A 119 -18.91 -13.07 12.45
C GLN A 119 -20.41 -12.73 12.50
N GLN A 120 -20.97 -12.18 11.41
CA GLN A 120 -22.40 -11.93 11.31
C GLN A 120 -23.22 -13.23 11.34
N LYS A 121 -22.76 -14.28 10.65
CA LYS A 121 -23.41 -15.60 10.68
C LYS A 121 -23.36 -16.23 12.07
N ALA A 122 -22.21 -16.13 12.76
CA ALA A 122 -22.05 -16.64 14.12
C ALA A 122 -22.98 -15.94 15.11
N SER A 123 -23.13 -14.62 15.01
CA SER A 123 -24.09 -13.87 15.83
C SER A 123 -25.53 -14.35 15.61
N LYS A 124 -25.95 -14.50 14.34
CA LYS A 124 -27.30 -15.01 14.03
C LYS A 124 -27.53 -16.43 14.52
N LEU A 125 -26.51 -17.29 14.43
CA LEU A 125 -26.60 -18.66 14.95
C LEU A 125 -26.83 -18.66 16.46
N GLN A 126 -26.13 -17.80 17.19
CA GLN A 126 -26.32 -17.65 18.63
C GLN A 126 -27.76 -17.16 18.96
N ASP A 127 -28.29 -16.23 18.19
CA ASP A 127 -29.69 -15.76 18.36
C ASP A 127 -30.68 -16.92 18.15
N TYR A 128 -30.49 -17.73 17.10
CA TYR A 128 -31.33 -18.91 16.82
C TYR A 128 -31.19 -20.00 17.90
N GLU A 129 -30.00 -20.21 18.46
CA GLU A 129 -29.80 -21.17 19.55
C GLU A 129 -30.55 -20.76 20.82
N ILE A 130 -30.57 -19.46 21.14
CA ILE A 130 -31.31 -18.90 22.27
C ILE A 130 -32.82 -19.08 22.06
N GLU A 131 -33.33 -18.68 20.89
CA GLU A 131 -34.76 -18.83 20.54
C GLU A 131 -35.18 -20.30 20.57
N ASN A 132 -34.36 -21.21 20.03
CA ASN A 132 -34.65 -22.64 20.04
C ASN A 132 -34.73 -23.19 21.46
N LYS A 133 -33.86 -22.74 22.37
CA LYS A 133 -33.90 -23.13 23.78
C LYS A 133 -35.20 -22.65 24.44
N GLN A 134 -35.57 -21.39 24.23
CA GLN A 134 -36.82 -20.82 24.78
C GLN A 134 -38.06 -21.56 24.26
N LEU A 135 -38.12 -21.83 22.95
CA LEU A 135 -39.23 -22.59 22.36
C LEU A 135 -39.33 -24.01 22.93
N ARG A 136 -38.19 -24.68 23.18
CA ARG A 136 -38.17 -26.00 23.82
C ARG A 136 -38.68 -25.94 25.25
N GLU A 137 -38.27 -24.94 26.02
CA GLU A 137 -38.74 -24.72 27.40
C GLU A 137 -40.26 -24.48 27.43
N THR A 138 -40.78 -23.58 26.58
CA THR A 138 -42.23 -23.32 26.47
C THR A 138 -43.03 -24.55 26.05
N LEU A 139 -42.49 -25.38 25.14
CA LEU A 139 -43.14 -26.64 24.75
C LEU A 139 -43.16 -27.66 25.91
N GLU A 140 -42.11 -27.71 26.72
CA GLU A 140 -42.06 -28.59 27.90
C GLU A 140 -43.05 -28.15 28.98
N GLU A 141 -43.15 -26.84 29.23
CA GLU A 141 -44.16 -26.24 30.10
C GLU A 141 -45.57 -26.58 29.64
N TYR A 142 -45.91 -26.31 28.37
CA TYR A 142 -47.23 -26.65 27.83
C TYR A 142 -47.55 -28.15 27.89
N ASN A 143 -46.57 -29.02 27.63
CA ASN A 143 -46.78 -30.47 27.74
C ASN A 143 -47.04 -30.90 29.19
N THR A 144 -46.38 -30.26 30.16
CA THR A 144 -46.59 -30.53 31.59
C THR A 144 -47.98 -30.07 32.02
N GLU A 145 -48.37 -28.84 31.69
CA GLU A 145 -49.72 -28.31 31.96
C GLU A 145 -50.81 -29.18 31.32
N PHE A 146 -50.60 -29.60 30.06
CA PHE A 146 -51.56 -30.47 29.37
C PHE A 146 -51.70 -31.84 30.04
N ALA A 147 -50.61 -32.41 30.56
CA ALA A 147 -50.64 -33.67 31.30
C ALA A 147 -51.37 -33.54 32.64
N GLU A 148 -51.21 -32.41 33.34
CA GLU A 148 -51.92 -32.12 34.59
C GLU A 148 -53.43 -31.97 34.38
N VAL A 149 -53.85 -31.24 33.33
CA VAL A 149 -55.27 -31.07 33.00
C VAL A 149 -55.94 -32.38 32.58
N LYS A 150 -55.23 -33.27 31.88
CA LYS A 150 -55.77 -34.57 31.44
C LYS A 150 -55.93 -35.59 32.58
N ASN A 151 -55.23 -35.38 33.71
CA ASN A 151 -55.30 -36.25 34.89
C ASN A 151 -56.34 -35.79 35.92
N GLN A 152 -57.13 -34.74 35.62
CA GLN A 152 -58.33 -34.31 36.36
C GLN A 152 -59.60 -34.84 35.71
#